data_AF-A0A9X3DC54-F1
#
_entry.id   AF-A0A9X3DC54-F1
#
_cell.length_a   1.000
_cell.length_b   1.000
_cell.length_c   1.000
_cell.angle_alpha   90.00
_cell.angle_beta   90.00
_cell.angle_gamma   90.00
#
_symmetry.space_group_name_H-M   'P 1'
#
loop_
_entity.id
_entity.type
_entity.pdbx_description
1 polymer ?
#
loop_
_entity_poly.entity_id
_entity_poly.type
_entity_poly.pdbx_seq_one_letter_code
_entity_poly.pdbx_strand_id
1 'polypeptide(L)'
;MTSGLEPGLLSQPNKIEAAEREFSKDVKAGLSAYPKKLASKYFYDKTGDALFQQIMQLPEYYLTKSELDIFQNKIADLASLIGKGPFDLIELDAGDGSKTIHLLRFPEFRLRL
;
A
#
# COMPACT_ATOMS: atom_id res chain seq x y z
N MET A 1 6.10 -33.96 -42.40
CA MET A 1 5.15 -33.04 -41.74
C MET A 1 4.71 -33.67 -40.43
N THR A 2 5.49 -33.53 -39.38
CA THR A 2 5.09 -33.93 -38.02
C THR A 2 4.93 -32.66 -37.21
N SER A 3 3.69 -32.40 -36.82
CA SER A 3 3.24 -31.30 -35.98
C SER A 3 3.96 -31.30 -34.63
N GLY A 4 4.83 -30.32 -34.41
CA GLY A 4 5.26 -29.92 -33.08
C GLY A 4 4.12 -29.13 -32.44
N LEU A 5 3.40 -29.75 -31.51
CA LEU A 5 2.63 -29.02 -30.51
C LEU A 5 3.58 -28.74 -29.36
N GLU A 6 4.00 -27.47 -29.25
CA GLU A 6 4.70 -26.94 -28.08
C GLU A 6 3.89 -27.27 -26.81
N PRO A 7 4.49 -27.95 -25.80
CA PRO A 7 3.79 -28.24 -24.56
C PRO A 7 3.40 -26.94 -23.86
N GLY A 8 2.13 -26.90 -23.44
CA GLY A 8 1.42 -25.70 -23.06
C GLY A 8 2.15 -24.86 -22.03
N LEU A 9 2.24 -23.57 -22.35
CA LEU A 9 2.46 -22.48 -21.41
C LEU A 9 1.45 -22.62 -20.28
N LEU A 10 1.88 -23.11 -19.11
CA LEU A 10 1.07 -23.11 -17.90
C LEU A 10 0.55 -21.68 -17.73
N SER A 11 -0.76 -21.48 -17.81
CA SER A 11 -1.38 -20.16 -17.66
C SER A 11 -0.94 -19.60 -16.32
N GLN A 12 -0.17 -18.51 -16.35
CA GLN A 12 0.23 -17.83 -15.14
C GLN A 12 -1.03 -17.54 -14.32
N PRO A 13 -1.02 -17.87 -13.03
CA PRO A 13 -2.18 -17.60 -12.20
C PRO A 13 -2.50 -16.10 -12.22
N ASN A 14 -3.78 -15.76 -12.40
CA ASN A 14 -4.20 -14.38 -12.23
C ASN A 14 -3.87 -13.94 -10.79
N LYS A 15 -3.53 -12.67 -10.60
CA LYS A 15 -3.12 -12.07 -9.32
C LYS A 15 -4.06 -12.42 -8.16
N ILE A 16 -5.37 -12.50 -8.43
CA ILE A 16 -6.39 -12.86 -7.42
C ILE A 16 -6.13 -14.28 -6.89
N GLU A 17 -6.00 -15.26 -7.78
CA GLU A 17 -5.78 -16.65 -7.37
C GLU A 17 -4.43 -16.84 -6.67
N ALA A 18 -3.41 -16.06 -7.08
CA ALA A 18 -2.11 -16.07 -6.40
C ALA A 18 -2.25 -15.56 -4.95
N ALA A 19 -2.97 -14.46 -4.75
CA ALA A 19 -3.24 -13.89 -3.42
C ALA A 19 -4.07 -14.83 -2.54
N GLU A 20 -5.09 -15.49 -3.09
CA GLU A 20 -5.90 -16.48 -2.36
C GLU A 20 -5.07 -17.70 -1.92
N ARG A 21 -4.21 -18.20 -2.80
CA ARG A 21 -3.28 -19.30 -2.47
C ARG A 21 -2.30 -18.89 -1.37
N GLU A 22 -1.77 -17.68 -1.44
CA GLU A 22 -0.90 -17.13 -0.39
C GLU A 22 -1.64 -17.01 0.94
N PHE A 23 -2.86 -16.43 0.95
CA PHE A 23 -3.70 -16.32 2.14
C PHE A 23 -3.96 -17.67 2.81
N SER A 24 -4.40 -18.67 2.04
CA SER A 24 -4.66 -20.01 2.56
C SER A 24 -3.41 -20.64 3.18
N LYS A 25 -2.26 -20.50 2.53
CA LYS A 25 -0.98 -21.00 3.02
C LYS A 25 -0.57 -20.32 4.32
N ASP A 26 -0.62 -18.99 4.38
CA ASP A 26 -0.23 -18.19 5.53
C ASP A 26 -1.14 -18.47 6.74
N VAL A 27 -2.46 -18.56 6.53
CA VAL A 27 -3.42 -18.91 7.59
C VAL A 27 -3.17 -20.32 8.13
N LYS A 28 -3.00 -21.30 7.24
CA LYS A 28 -2.73 -22.69 7.67
C LYS A 28 -1.45 -22.77 8.49
N ALA A 29 -0.37 -22.15 8.03
CA ALA A 29 0.90 -22.14 8.74
C ALA A 29 0.79 -21.42 10.10
N GLY A 30 0.15 -20.26 10.12
CA GLY A 30 0.00 -19.42 11.31
C GLY A 30 -0.87 -20.03 12.41
N LEU A 31 -1.98 -20.66 12.04
CA LEU A 31 -2.89 -21.32 12.99
C LEU A 31 -2.38 -22.69 13.46
N SER A 32 -1.46 -23.32 12.71
CA SER A 32 -0.80 -24.57 13.10
C SER A 32 0.42 -24.36 14.00
N ALA A 33 0.92 -23.13 14.15
CA ALA A 33 2.09 -22.82 14.98
C ALA A 33 1.74 -22.66 16.48
N TYR A 34 2.78 -22.71 17.33
CA TYR A 34 2.70 -22.32 18.74
C TYR A 34 3.83 -21.33 19.08
N PRO A 35 3.51 -20.08 19.45
CA PRO A 35 2.17 -19.50 19.54
C PRO A 35 1.53 -19.30 18.15
N LYS A 36 0.19 -19.32 18.10
CA LYS A 36 -0.58 -19.03 16.89
C LYS A 36 -0.36 -17.57 16.49
N LYS A 37 -0.26 -17.31 15.19
CA LYS A 37 -0.09 -15.95 14.65
C LYS A 37 -0.74 -15.80 13.28
N LEU A 38 -1.10 -14.58 12.91
CA LEU A 38 -1.50 -14.20 11.56
C LEU A 38 -0.78 -12.91 11.17
N ALA A 39 -0.51 -12.74 9.87
CA ALA A 39 0.08 -11.50 9.37
C ALA A 39 -0.95 -10.36 9.43
N SER A 40 -0.52 -9.19 9.89
CA SER A 40 -1.40 -8.01 10.02
C SER A 40 -1.94 -7.49 8.68
N LYS A 41 -1.30 -7.83 7.55
CA LYS A 41 -1.78 -7.50 6.20
C LYS A 41 -3.22 -7.97 5.94
N TYR A 42 -3.66 -9.02 6.64
CA TYR A 42 -5.02 -9.55 6.53
C TYR A 42 -6.07 -8.81 7.36
N PHE A 43 -5.68 -7.78 8.13
CA PHE A 43 -6.65 -6.89 8.74
C PHE A 43 -7.32 -5.97 7.73
N TYR A 44 -6.69 -5.66 6.59
CA TYR A 44 -7.13 -4.59 5.69
C TYR A 44 -8.01 -5.09 4.53
N ASP A 45 -9.06 -5.84 4.85
CA ASP A 45 -10.17 -5.99 3.91
C ASP A 45 -11.04 -4.71 3.91
N LYS A 46 -12.12 -4.68 3.13
CA LYS A 46 -13.02 -3.51 3.07
C LYS A 46 -13.50 -3.06 4.46
N THR A 47 -13.75 -4.01 5.36
CA THR A 47 -14.27 -3.72 6.70
C THR A 47 -13.16 -3.22 7.61
N GLY A 48 -12.02 -3.89 7.60
CA GLY A 48 -10.91 -3.52 8.45
C GLY A 48 -10.20 -2.24 8.02
N ASP A 49 -10.22 -1.90 6.72
CA ASP A 49 -9.81 -0.57 6.25
C ASP A 49 -10.72 0.52 6.84
N ALA A 50 -12.04 0.35 6.77
CA ALA A 50 -12.98 1.30 7.38
C ALA A 50 -12.82 1.42 8.90
N LEU A 51 -12.51 0.32 9.59
CA LEU A 51 -12.19 0.34 11.02
C LEU A 51 -10.88 1.08 11.29
N PHE A 52 -9.85 0.88 10.46
CA PHE A 52 -8.60 1.60 10.60
C PHE A 52 -8.80 3.12 10.39
N GLN A 53 -9.62 3.51 9.42
CA GLN A 53 -10.02 4.91 9.22
C GLN A 53 -10.67 5.53 10.47
N GLN A 54 -11.50 4.76 11.19
CA GLN A 54 -12.07 5.19 12.46
C GLN A 54 -11.01 5.28 13.56
N ILE A 55 -10.10 4.30 13.65
CA ILE A 55 -8.98 4.31 14.60
C ILE A 55 -8.14 5.57 14.43
N MET A 56 -7.86 5.98 13.19
CA MET A 56 -7.08 7.20 12.89
C MET A 56 -7.71 8.51 13.40
N GLN A 57 -9.02 8.52 13.67
CA GLN A 57 -9.71 9.69 14.23
C GLN A 57 -9.66 9.76 15.76
N LEU A 58 -9.35 8.64 16.43
CA LEU A 58 -9.32 8.56 17.89
C LEU A 58 -8.32 9.57 18.49
N PRO A 59 -8.63 10.17 19.65
CA PRO A 59 -7.70 11.07 20.33
C PRO A 59 -6.43 10.35 20.79
N GLU A 60 -6.51 9.06 21.13
CA GLU A 60 -5.37 8.24 21.56
C GLU A 60 -4.43 7.87 20.40
N TYR A 61 -4.96 7.79 19.17
CA TYR A 61 -4.19 7.43 17.97
C TYR A 61 -3.65 8.68 17.27
N TYR A 62 -2.66 9.32 17.89
CA TYR A 62 -2.12 10.60 17.42
C TYR A 62 -1.32 10.51 16.11
N LEU A 63 -0.89 9.32 15.69
CA LEU A 63 0.05 9.11 14.58
C LEU A 63 -0.39 9.78 13.28
N THR A 64 -1.64 9.57 12.87
CA THR A 64 -2.18 10.15 11.63
C THR A 64 -2.21 11.68 11.68
N LYS A 65 -2.54 12.26 12.85
CA LYS A 65 -2.57 13.72 13.05
C LYS A 65 -1.15 14.30 13.00
N SER A 66 -0.18 13.65 13.64
CA SER A 66 1.21 14.09 13.61
C SER A 66 1.84 14.01 12.23
N GLU A 67 1.57 12.94 11.49
CA GLU A 67 2.02 12.83 10.10
C GLU A 67 1.39 13.94 9.24
N LEU A 68 0.08 14.15 9.34
CA LEU A 68 -0.60 15.23 8.61
C LEU A 68 -0.03 16.62 8.95
N ASP A 69 0.29 16.89 10.22
CA ASP A 69 0.92 18.15 10.64
C ASP A 69 2.27 18.37 9.94
N ILE A 70 3.09 17.33 9.81
CA ILE A 70 4.36 17.40 9.06
C ILE A 70 4.09 17.70 7.59
N PHE A 71 3.15 17.00 6.95
CA PHE A 71 2.79 17.25 5.55
C PHE A 71 2.26 18.68 5.32
N GLN A 72 1.58 19.27 6.31
CA GLN A 72 1.06 20.63 6.20
C GLN A 72 2.14 21.70 6.43
N ASN A 73 3.03 21.47 7.40
CA ASN A 73 3.93 22.51 7.90
C ASN A 73 5.37 22.39 7.40
N LYS A 74 5.78 21.23 6.86
CA LYS A 74 7.17 20.93 6.45
C LYS A 74 7.35 20.64 4.97
N ILE A 75 6.29 20.79 4.17
CA ILE A 75 6.32 20.49 2.74
C ILE A 75 7.33 21.34 1.97
N ALA A 76 7.47 22.62 2.34
CA ALA A 76 8.43 23.52 1.71
C ALA A 76 9.88 23.13 2.03
N ASP A 77 10.14 22.75 3.29
CA ASP A 77 11.44 22.24 3.73
C ASP A 77 11.79 20.96 2.96
N LEU A 78 10.84 20.02 2.84
CA LEU A 78 10.99 18.78 2.06
C LEU A 78 11.26 19.06 0.58
N ALA A 79 10.50 19.97 -0.04
CA ALA A 79 10.67 20.33 -1.44
C ALA A 79 12.05 20.91 -1.72
N SER A 80 12.59 21.70 -0.79
CA SER A 80 13.94 22.27 -0.92
C SER A 80 15.04 21.20 -1.01
N LEU A 81 14.82 20.01 -0.46
CA LEU A 81 15.76 18.90 -0.45
C LEU A 81 15.69 18.03 -1.73
N ILE A 82 14.52 17.95 -2.37
CA ILE A 82 14.32 17.15 -3.60
C ILE A 82 15.05 17.76 -4.80
N GLY A 83 15.34 19.06 -4.75
CA GLY A 83 16.06 19.80 -5.79
C GLY A 83 15.13 20.40 -6.84
N LYS A 84 15.72 21.09 -7.83
CA LYS A 84 14.95 21.74 -8.90
C LYS A 84 14.84 20.82 -10.11
N GLY A 85 13.61 20.59 -10.58
CA GLY A 85 13.34 19.83 -11.80
C GLY A 85 12.16 18.88 -11.64
N PRO A 86 11.72 18.23 -12.72
CA PRO A 86 10.70 17.19 -12.64
C PRO A 86 11.23 15.96 -11.90
N PHE A 87 10.37 15.31 -11.13
CA PHE A 87 10.63 14.05 -10.45
C PHE A 87 9.36 13.21 -10.41
N ASP A 88 9.52 11.91 -10.13
CA ASP A 88 8.41 11.00 -9.95
C ASP A 88 8.10 10.83 -8.46
N LEU A 89 6.83 11.02 -8.10
CA LEU A 89 6.36 10.74 -6.75
C LEU A 89 5.77 9.33 -6.71
N ILE A 90 6.38 8.45 -5.91
CA ILE A 90 5.90 7.09 -5.68
C ILE A 90 5.43 7.02 -4.23
N GLU A 91 4.13 6.80 -4.04
CA GLU A 91 3.55 6.54 -2.72
C GLU A 91 3.20 5.06 -2.60
N LEU A 92 3.89 4.39 -1.68
CA LEU A 92 3.62 3.00 -1.36
C LEU A 92 2.40 2.96 -0.45
N ASP A 93 1.39 2.17 -0.83
CA ASP A 93 0.17 1.98 -0.06
C ASP A 93 -0.54 3.31 0.30
N ALA A 94 -0.80 4.15 -0.71
CA ALA A 94 -1.36 5.50 -0.56
C ALA A 94 -2.73 5.58 0.14
N GLY A 95 -3.38 4.45 0.41
CA GLY A 95 -4.70 4.40 1.06
C GLY A 95 -5.73 5.24 0.32
N ASP A 96 -6.29 6.24 1.01
CA ASP A 96 -7.29 7.17 0.48
C ASP A 96 -6.70 8.40 -0.24
N GLY A 97 -5.37 8.51 -0.32
CA GLY A 97 -4.66 9.62 -0.97
C GLY A 97 -4.78 10.97 -0.26
N SER A 98 -5.35 11.00 0.95
CA SER A 98 -5.59 12.23 1.72
C SER A 98 -4.29 12.97 2.07
N LYS A 99 -3.17 12.26 2.19
CA LYS A 99 -1.84 12.82 2.44
C LYS A 99 -1.12 13.19 1.16
N THR A 100 -1.27 12.38 0.10
CA THR A 100 -0.71 12.63 -1.24
C THR A 100 -1.07 14.02 -1.75
N ILE A 101 -2.33 14.45 -1.56
CA ILE A 101 -2.81 15.75 -2.05
C ILE A 101 -2.02 16.93 -1.46
N HIS A 102 -1.47 16.80 -0.26
CA HIS A 102 -0.65 17.84 0.35
C HIS A 102 0.69 18.01 -0.39
N LEU A 103 1.29 16.91 -0.86
CA LEU A 103 2.49 16.95 -1.72
C LEU A 103 2.17 17.59 -3.07
N LEU A 104 1.06 17.20 -3.70
CA LEU A 104 0.71 17.68 -5.05
C LEU A 104 0.29 19.15 -5.12
N ARG A 105 -0.10 19.75 -3.99
CA ARG A 105 -0.38 21.18 -3.92
C ARG A 105 0.88 22.04 -4.00
N PHE A 106 2.04 21.45 -3.79
CA PHE A 106 3.29 22.18 -3.85
C PHE A 106 3.75 22.27 -5.32
N PRO A 107 3.95 23.49 -5.89
CA PRO A 107 4.06 23.72 -7.34
C PRO A 107 5.15 22.90 -8.07
N GLU A 108 6.17 22.49 -7.34
CA GLU A 108 7.31 21.71 -7.80
C GLU A 108 6.99 20.22 -7.95
N PHE A 109 5.95 19.71 -7.26
CA PHE A 109 5.48 18.34 -7.39
C PHE A 109 4.55 18.23 -8.59
N ARG A 110 4.99 17.54 -9.66
CA ARG A 110 4.14 17.21 -10.81
C ARG A 110 3.96 15.71 -10.92
N LEU A 111 2.72 15.24 -10.85
CA LEU A 111 2.42 13.87 -11.24
C LEU A 111 2.57 13.73 -12.76
N ARG A 112 3.38 12.78 -13.21
CA ARG A 112 3.31 12.25 -14.57
C ARG A 112 2.51 10.94 -14.51
N LEU A 113 1.38 10.91 -15.20
CA LEU A 113 0.58 9.71 -15.44
C LEU A 113 1.10 8.98 -16.67
#